data_AF-A0A8T3D195-F1
#
_entry.id   AF-A0A8T3D195-F1
#
_cell.length_a   1.000
_cell.length_b   1.000
_cell.length_c   1.000
_cell.angle_alpha   90.00
_cell.angle_beta   90.00
_cell.angle_gamma   90.00
#
_symmetry.space_group_name_H-M   'P 1'
#
loop_
_entity.id
_entity.type
_entity.pdbx_description
1 polymer ?
#
loop_
_entity_poly.entity_id
_entity_poly.type
_entity_poly.pdbx_seq_one_letter_code
_entity_poly.pdbx_strand_id
1 'polypeptide(L)'
;MTSELQETICTARQERHKNLFLNYRNLNIFPVELLKDEGLQFLERLYMKRNSLTTLPENLAQKLPNLIELYLHSNNIVIVPEAIGNLAKLQSLDLSDNACRSSAPRLAGCGPCVTSDWPTTS
;
A
#
# COMPACT_ATOMS: atom_id res chain seq x y z
N MET A 1 0.06 18.28 -14.57
CA MET A 1 0.56 18.10 -13.18
C MET A 1 0.87 16.63 -12.84
N THR A 2 1.15 15.79 -13.84
CA THR A 2 1.47 14.36 -13.68
C THR A 2 2.98 14.08 -13.58
N SER A 3 3.79 15.08 -13.91
CA SER A 3 5.24 15.00 -14.06
C SER A 3 5.96 14.74 -12.73
N GLU A 4 5.59 15.43 -11.65
CA GLU A 4 6.34 15.34 -10.38
C GLU A 4 6.19 13.98 -9.68
N LEU A 5 4.99 13.39 -9.75
CA LEU A 5 4.75 12.04 -9.25
C LEU A 5 5.48 11.01 -10.10
N GLN A 6 5.41 11.12 -11.43
CA GLN A 6 6.11 10.22 -12.35
C GLN A 6 7.63 10.31 -12.17
N GLU A 7 8.17 11.51 -12.02
CA GLU A 7 9.58 11.74 -11.74
C GLU A 7 10.00 11.10 -10.42
N THR A 8 9.24 11.32 -9.34
CA THR A 8 9.50 10.68 -8.04
C THR A 8 9.51 9.15 -8.16
N ILE A 9 8.56 8.57 -8.91
CA ILE A 9 8.47 7.11 -9.12
C ILE A 9 9.65 6.61 -9.98
N CYS A 10 10.00 7.34 -11.04
CA CYS A 10 11.13 7.01 -11.91
C CYS A 10 12.46 7.06 -11.14
N THR A 11 12.70 8.12 -10.37
CA THR A 11 13.88 8.25 -9.52
C THR A 11 13.92 7.13 -8.48
N ALA A 12 12.82 6.86 -7.78
CA ALA A 12 12.77 5.78 -6.80
C ALA A 12 13.06 4.40 -7.40
N ARG A 13 12.61 4.17 -8.64
CA ARG A 13 12.90 2.94 -9.39
C ARG A 13 14.38 2.85 -9.78
N GLN A 14 14.93 3.93 -10.35
CA GLN A 14 16.34 3.98 -10.78
C GLN A 14 17.31 3.88 -9.61
N GLU A 15 17.04 4.60 -8.53
CA GLU A 15 17.85 4.63 -7.32
C GLU A 15 17.55 3.48 -6.35
N ARG A 16 16.65 2.56 -6.73
CA ARG A 16 16.28 1.35 -5.97
C ARG A 16 15.93 1.69 -4.52
N HIS A 17 15.14 2.74 -4.34
CA HIS A 17 14.74 3.18 -3.02
C HIS A 17 13.94 2.10 -2.29
N LYS A 18 14.32 1.90 -1.03
CA LYS A 18 13.59 1.02 -0.12
C LYS A 18 12.36 1.68 0.47
N ASN A 19 12.35 3.01 0.57
CA ASN A 19 11.28 3.77 1.19
C ASN A 19 10.76 4.80 0.20
N LEU A 20 9.44 4.84 0.00
CA LEU A 20 8.81 5.79 -0.92
C LEU A 20 7.71 6.57 -0.19
N PHE A 21 7.79 7.89 -0.28
CA PHE A 21 6.88 8.82 0.38
C PHE A 21 6.02 9.54 -0.66
N LEU A 22 4.72 9.22 -0.68
CA LEU A 22 3.70 9.81 -1.56
C LEU A 22 2.55 10.42 -0.74
N ASN A 23 2.88 10.91 0.44
CA ASN A 23 1.91 11.50 1.37
C ASN A 23 1.45 12.87 0.87
N TYR A 24 0.21 13.26 1.16
CA TYR A 24 -0.32 14.60 0.85
C TYR A 24 -0.32 14.96 -0.66
N ARG A 25 -0.59 13.98 -1.53
CA ARG A 25 -0.58 14.16 -2.98
C ARG A 25 -2.00 14.30 -3.57
N ASN A 26 -3.03 14.39 -2.73
CA ASN A 26 -4.46 14.42 -3.13
C ASN A 26 -4.82 13.33 -4.15
N LEU A 27 -4.20 12.17 -4.05
CA LEU A 27 -4.41 11.06 -4.99
C LEU A 27 -5.78 10.44 -4.73
N ASN A 28 -6.68 10.50 -5.72
CA ASN A 28 -7.98 9.83 -5.64
C ASN A 28 -7.89 8.33 -5.98
N ILE A 29 -6.87 7.94 -6.73
CA ILE A 29 -6.64 6.57 -7.21
C ILE A 29 -5.18 6.20 -6.97
N PHE A 30 -4.94 4.92 -6.69
CA PHE A 30 -3.59 4.40 -6.54
C PHE A 30 -2.81 4.58 -7.85
N PRO A 31 -1.61 5.19 -7.84
CA PRO A 31 -0.87 5.45 -9.06
C PRO A 31 -0.35 4.13 -9.64
N VAL A 32 -1.05 3.65 -10.68
CA VAL A 32 -0.70 2.42 -11.40
C VAL A 32 0.69 2.48 -12.02
N GLU A 33 1.26 3.68 -12.16
CA GLU A 33 2.66 3.93 -12.53
C GLU A 33 3.65 3.20 -11.61
N LEU A 34 3.33 3.07 -10.31
CA LEU A 34 4.12 2.26 -9.36
C LEU A 34 4.17 0.79 -9.76
N LEU A 35 3.11 0.31 -10.41
CA LEU A 35 2.92 -1.07 -10.84
C LEU A 35 3.29 -1.30 -12.31
N LYS A 36 3.61 -0.25 -13.07
CA LYS A 36 4.07 -0.38 -14.46
C LYS A 36 5.43 -1.06 -14.52
N ASP A 37 5.73 -1.65 -15.67
CA ASP A 37 6.98 -2.37 -15.95
C ASP A 37 7.24 -3.50 -14.94
N GLU A 38 8.44 -3.57 -14.37
CA GLU A 38 8.78 -4.54 -13.32
C GLU A 38 8.30 -4.10 -11.92
N GLY A 39 7.66 -2.94 -11.77
CA GLY A 39 7.26 -2.40 -10.47
C GLY A 39 8.44 -1.81 -9.67
N LEU A 40 8.33 -1.79 -8.34
CA LEU A 40 9.40 -1.35 -7.44
C LEU A 40 9.90 -2.54 -6.61
N GLN A 41 10.69 -3.38 -7.26
CA GLN A 41 11.21 -4.63 -6.69
C GLN A 41 12.04 -4.44 -5.42
N PHE A 42 12.61 -3.25 -5.18
CA PHE A 42 13.43 -2.96 -3.99
C PHE A 42 12.68 -2.22 -2.89
N LEU A 43 11.41 -1.89 -3.12
CA LEU A 43 10.63 -1.13 -2.16
C LEU A 43 10.23 -2.01 -0.99
N GLU A 44 10.63 -1.58 0.20
CA GLU A 44 10.30 -2.21 1.48
C GLU A 44 9.20 -1.43 2.21
N ARG A 45 9.16 -0.09 2.10
CA ARG A 45 8.19 0.76 2.81
C ARG A 45 7.52 1.74 1.88
N LEU A 46 6.20 1.76 1.91
CA LEU A 46 5.38 2.65 1.10
C LEU A 46 4.46 3.48 1.97
N TYR A 47 4.65 4.80 1.92
CA TYR A 47 3.84 5.76 2.65
C TYR A 47 2.95 6.51 1.67
N MET A 48 1.64 6.32 1.79
CA MET A 48 0.61 7.00 1.00
C MET A 48 -0.50 7.60 1.87
N LYS A 49 -0.14 8.05 3.09
CA LYS A 49 -1.09 8.63 4.03
C LYS A 49 -1.62 9.99 3.55
N ARG A 50 -2.83 10.34 4.02
CA ARG A 50 -3.48 11.62 3.69
C ARG A 50 -3.58 11.85 2.19
N ASN A 51 -4.12 10.83 1.51
CA ASN A 51 -4.60 10.93 0.14
C ASN A 51 -6.11 10.66 0.14
N SER A 52 -6.72 10.60 -1.04
CA SER A 52 -8.14 10.34 -1.22
C SER A 52 -8.36 8.99 -1.92
N LEU A 53 -7.46 8.02 -1.71
CA LEU A 53 -7.47 6.74 -2.40
C LEU A 53 -8.75 5.97 -2.08
N THR A 54 -9.46 5.48 -3.09
CA THR A 54 -10.72 4.73 -2.91
C THR A 54 -10.56 3.22 -2.98
N THR A 55 -9.60 2.75 -3.77
CA THR A 55 -9.30 1.34 -3.99
C THR A 55 -7.80 1.11 -4.16
N LEU A 56 -7.37 -0.14 -3.98
CA LEU A 56 -6.02 -0.59 -4.27
C LEU A 56 -6.04 -1.62 -5.40
N PRO A 57 -5.00 -1.67 -6.24
CA PRO A 57 -4.89 -2.60 -7.36
C PRO A 57 -4.57 -4.04 -6.90
N GLU A 58 -5.13 -5.04 -7.60
CA GLU A 58 -4.92 -6.46 -7.32
C GLU A 58 -3.49 -6.94 -7.66
N ASN A 59 -2.78 -6.24 -8.54
CA ASN A 59 -1.42 -6.64 -8.93
C ASN A 59 -0.34 -6.04 -8.00
N LEU A 60 -0.73 -5.43 -6.88
CA LEU A 60 0.19 -4.77 -5.94
C LEU A 60 1.23 -5.75 -5.37
N ALA A 61 0.80 -6.95 -4.97
CA ALA A 61 1.70 -7.95 -4.42
C ALA A 61 2.71 -8.50 -5.43
N GLN A 62 2.31 -8.60 -6.70
CA GLN A 62 3.21 -9.10 -7.75
C GLN A 62 4.30 -8.08 -8.10
N LYS A 63 3.99 -6.78 -7.99
CA LYS A 63 4.88 -5.68 -8.38
C LYS A 63 5.71 -5.12 -7.23
N LEU A 64 5.28 -5.35 -6.00
CA LEU A 64 5.98 -4.97 -4.76
C LEU A 64 6.25 -6.20 -3.88
N PRO A 65 6.93 -7.24 -4.38
CA PRO A 65 7.09 -8.50 -3.64
C PRO A 65 7.95 -8.36 -2.39
N ASN A 66 8.71 -7.28 -2.26
CA ASN A 66 9.57 -7.00 -1.12
C ASN A 66 8.99 -6.01 -0.11
N LEU A 67 7.71 -5.64 -0.24
CA LEU A 67 7.08 -4.69 0.66
C LEU A 67 6.92 -5.30 2.06
N ILE A 68 7.41 -4.57 3.06
CA ILE A 68 7.40 -4.91 4.49
C ILE A 68 6.39 -4.03 5.23
N GLU A 69 6.31 -2.75 4.88
CA GLU A 69 5.41 -1.81 5.55
C GLU A 69 4.60 -1.00 4.53
N LEU A 70 3.27 -0.98 4.71
CA LEU A 70 2.35 -0.22 3.87
C LEU A 70 1.47 0.69 4.73
N TYR A 71 1.69 1.99 4.63
CA TYR A 71 0.92 3.00 5.36
C TYR A 71 -0.04 3.73 4.43
N LEU A 72 -1.32 3.45 4.61
CA LEU A 72 -2.44 3.99 3.84
C LEU A 72 -3.43 4.73 4.73
N HIS A 73 -3.05 5.11 5.94
CA HIS A 73 -3.97 5.77 6.86
C HIS A 73 -4.45 7.14 6.34
N SER A 74 -5.64 7.56 6.79
CA SER A 74 -6.29 8.79 6.36
C SER A 74 -6.49 8.83 4.83
N ASN A 75 -7.16 7.81 4.31
CA ASN A 75 -7.59 7.69 2.90
C ASN A 75 -9.09 7.36 2.84
N ASN A 76 -9.65 7.15 1.65
CA ASN A 76 -11.06 6.80 1.46
C ASN A 76 -11.23 5.35 0.98
N ILE A 77 -10.30 4.46 1.32
CA ILE A 77 -10.27 3.10 0.80
C ILE A 77 -11.51 2.39 1.32
N VAL A 78 -12.33 1.83 0.44
CA VAL A 78 -13.55 1.11 0.82
C VAL A 78 -13.32 -0.40 0.80
N ILE A 79 -12.52 -0.86 -0.16
CA ILE A 79 -12.24 -2.27 -0.44
C ILE A 79 -10.73 -2.47 -0.48
N VAL A 80 -10.26 -3.42 0.32
CA VAL A 80 -8.87 -3.89 0.31
C VAL A 80 -8.84 -5.21 -0.47
N PRO A 81 -8.08 -5.31 -1.58
CA PRO A 81 -8.03 -6.52 -2.38
C PRO A 81 -7.32 -7.65 -1.62
N GLU A 82 -7.73 -8.89 -1.85
CA GLU A 82 -7.09 -10.09 -1.29
C GLU A 82 -5.61 -10.20 -1.67
N ALA A 83 -5.22 -9.55 -2.77
CA ALA A 83 -3.83 -9.42 -3.19
C ALA A 83 -2.90 -8.90 -2.09
N ILE A 84 -3.37 -8.06 -1.15
CA ILE A 84 -2.53 -7.66 -0.01
C ILE A 84 -2.10 -8.86 0.84
N GLY A 85 -2.95 -9.88 0.95
CA GLY A 85 -2.62 -11.15 1.61
C GLY A 85 -1.52 -11.95 0.90
N ASN A 86 -1.26 -11.69 -0.39
CA ASN A 86 -0.18 -12.32 -1.15
C ASN A 86 1.19 -11.65 -0.92
N LEU A 87 1.26 -10.54 -0.17
CA LEU A 87 2.52 -9.91 0.21
C LEU A 87 3.20 -10.73 1.33
N ALA A 88 3.99 -11.73 0.93
CA ALA A 88 4.64 -12.65 1.87
C ALA A 88 5.59 -12.00 2.88
N LYS A 89 6.06 -10.77 2.60
CA LYS A 89 6.99 -10.03 3.48
C LYS A 89 6.33 -8.91 4.28
N LEU A 90 5.03 -8.66 4.07
CA LEU A 90 4.33 -7.57 4.74
C LEU A 90 4.21 -7.88 6.23
N GLN A 91 4.77 -7.01 7.05
CA GLN A 91 4.73 -7.10 8.52
C GLN A 91 3.80 -6.04 9.12
N SER A 92 3.62 -4.91 8.42
CA SER A 92 2.80 -3.80 8.90
C SER A 92 1.92 -3.25 7.78
N LEU A 93 0.61 -3.20 8.05
CA LEU A 93 -0.38 -2.59 7.19
C LEU A 93 -1.23 -1.63 8.03
N ASP A 94 -1.15 -0.35 7.73
CA ASP A 94 -1.95 0.67 8.40
C ASP A 94 -3.01 1.22 7.45
N LEU A 95 -4.27 0.90 7.75
CA LEU A 95 -5.46 1.38 7.05
C LEU A 95 -6.36 2.24 7.97
N SER A 96 -5.82 2.76 9.07
CA SER A 96 -6.55 3.60 10.01
C SER A 96 -7.15 4.83 9.31
N ASP A 97 -8.28 5.35 9.76
CA ASP A 97 -8.98 6.47 9.10
C ASP A 97 -9.26 6.22 7.60
N ASN A 98 -9.69 5.01 7.25
CA ASN A 98 -10.27 4.71 5.94
C ASN A 98 -11.75 4.34 6.06
N ALA A 99 -12.48 4.47 4.95
CA ALA A 99 -13.87 4.03 4.83
C ALA A 99 -14.01 2.51 4.63
N CYS A 100 -12.97 1.73 4.97
CA CYS A 100 -12.90 0.30 4.71
C CYS A 100 -14.03 -0.40 5.46
N ARG A 101 -15.08 -0.78 4.73
CA ARG A 101 -16.14 -1.62 5.28
C ARG A 101 -15.57 -3.02 5.29
N SER A 102 -15.09 -3.47 6.45
CA SER A 102 -14.53 -4.81 6.64
C SER A 102 -15.54 -5.86 6.15
N SER A 103 -15.36 -6.33 4.91
CA SER A 103 -16.06 -7.48 4.35
C SER A 103 -15.01 -8.54 4.05
N ALA A 104 -14.28 -8.95 5.07
CA ALA A 104 -13.55 -10.21 5.06
C ALA A 104 -14.09 -11.05 6.23
N PRO A 105 -14.74 -12.21 5.98
CA PRO A 105 -15.17 -13.11 7.02
C PRO A 105 -13.94 -13.89 7.54
N ARG A 106 -12.95 -13.19 8.12
CA ARG A 106 -11.86 -13.77 8.93
C ARG A 106 -10.81 -12.77 9.42
N LEU A 107 -10.86 -11.49 9.02
CA LEU A 107 -10.03 -10.45 9.64
C LEU A 107 -10.78 -9.86 10.84
N ALA A 108 -10.94 -10.67 11.89
CA ALA A 108 -11.38 -10.20 13.19
C ALA A 108 -10.26 -9.33 13.79
N GLY A 109 -10.31 -8.02 13.53
CA GLY A 109 -9.26 -7.12 14.01
C GLY A 109 -9.44 -5.66 13.64
N CYS A 110 -10.67 -5.19 13.39
CA CYS A 110 -10.94 -3.74 13.41
C CYS A 110 -11.54 -3.37 14.78
N GLY A 111 -10.68 -3.43 15.81
CA GLY A 111 -10.78 -2.62 17.03
C GLY A 111 -9.61 -1.62 17.03
N PRO A 112 -9.65 -0.57 17.87
CA PRO A 112 -8.77 0.59 17.73
C PRO A 112 -7.31 0.15 17.83
N CYS A 113 -6.45 0.81 17.05
CA CYS A 113 -4.98 0.73 17.06
C CYS A 113 -4.40 -0.01 18.28
N VAL A 114 -3.76 -1.16 18.07
CA VAL A 114 -2.31 -1.39 18.22
C VAL A 114 -2.03 -2.90 18.24
N THR A 115 -0.77 -3.22 17.92
CA THR A 115 -0.04 -4.47 18.19
C THR A 115 -0.39 -5.70 17.35
N SER A 116 0.44 -5.87 16.31
CA SER A 116 1.27 -7.07 16.12
C SER A 116 0.61 -8.42 16.39
N ASP A 117 0.10 -9.07 15.35
CA ASP A 117 0.16 -10.53 15.27
C ASP A 117 -0.07 -10.99 13.81
N TRP A 118 1.03 -11.23 13.11
CA TRP A 118 1.12 -12.13 11.96
C TRP A 118 2.29 -13.09 12.26
N PRO A 119 2.26 -14.39 11.91
CA PRO A 119 1.28 -15.16 11.15
C PRO A 119 0.71 -16.37 11.93
N THR A 120 -0.37 -16.99 11.45
CA THR A 120 -0.57 -18.44 11.65
C THR A 120 -0.73 -19.11 10.31
N THR A 121 0.42 -19.50 9.75
CA THR A 121 0.57 -20.58 8.77
C THR A 121 -0.01 -21.86 9.40
N SER A 122 -0.89 -22.54 8.69
CA SER A 122 -1.16 -23.97 8.93
C SER A 122 -0.21 -24.81 8.08
#